data_AF-A0A966MKU4-F1
#
_entry.id   AF-A0A966MKU4-F1
#
_cell.length_a   1.000
_cell.length_b   1.000
_cell.length_c   1.000
_cell.angle_alpha   90.00
_cell.angle_beta   90.00
_cell.angle_gamma   90.00
#
_symmetry.space_group_name_H-M   'P 1'
#
loop_
_entity.id
_entity.type
_entity.pdbx_description
1 polymer ?
#
loop_
_entity_poly.entity_id
_entity_poly.type
_entity_poly.pdbx_seq_one_letter_code
_entity_poly.pdbx_strand_id
1 'polypeptide(L)'
;MISAILLAAGQSKRVPEANKLLIKYKNKLLINHILGELIKSKVNKIFVVLGYEYAKVKKNCLKDKKVNFLVNKNFNKGISGSIKLGVKKLNSNYKGFLYAGLMIVNDEPYLIEY
;
A
#
# COMPACT_ATOMS: atom_id res chain seq x y z
N MET A 1 -1.33 18.60 -8.29
CA MET A 1 -0.55 17.73 -7.39
C MET A 1 -1.22 16.36 -7.34
N ILE A 2 -0.47 15.29 -7.58
CA ILE A 2 -0.97 13.91 -7.57
C ILE A 2 -0.38 13.20 -6.35
N SER A 3 -1.25 12.59 -5.53
CA SER A 3 -0.83 11.78 -4.39
C SER A 3 -1.32 10.35 -4.56
N ALA A 4 -0.52 9.38 -4.14
CA ALA A 4 -0.90 7.97 -4.10
C ALA A 4 -1.22 7.57 -2.67
N ILE A 5 -2.25 6.72 -2.50
CA ILE A 5 -2.51 6.00 -1.24
C ILE A 5 -2.22 4.53 -1.52
N LEU A 6 -1.17 3.99 -0.91
CA LEU A 6 -0.86 2.56 -0.98
C LEU A 6 -1.53 1.85 0.20
N LEU A 7 -2.59 1.10 -0.08
CA LEU A 7 -3.29 0.29 0.92
C LEU A 7 -2.50 -0.99 1.21
N ALA A 8 -1.85 -1.03 2.36
CA ALA A 8 -0.94 -2.09 2.79
C ALA A 8 -1.28 -2.59 4.22
N ALA A 9 -2.56 -2.51 4.59
CA ALA A 9 -3.04 -2.85 5.93
C ALA A 9 -3.59 -4.27 6.07
N GLY A 10 -3.76 -4.97 4.95
CA GLY A 10 -4.40 -6.29 4.90
C GLY A 10 -3.62 -7.38 5.65
N GLN A 11 -4.36 -8.37 6.16
CA GLN A 11 -3.82 -9.44 7.01
C GLN A 11 -3.16 -10.60 6.23
N SER A 12 -3.18 -10.58 4.90
CA SER A 12 -2.64 -11.67 4.06
C SER A 12 -3.18 -13.07 4.37
N LYS A 13 -4.41 -13.21 4.91
CA LYS A 13 -5.00 -14.50 5.37
C LYS A 13 -4.98 -15.65 4.35
N ARG A 14 -4.94 -15.34 3.04
CA ARG A 14 -4.93 -16.33 1.95
C ARG A 14 -3.53 -16.69 1.47
N VAL A 15 -2.50 -16.06 2.03
CA VAL A 15 -1.10 -16.38 1.77
C VAL A 15 -0.61 -17.16 2.98
N PRO A 16 -0.24 -18.43 2.84
CA PRO A 16 0.24 -19.24 3.95
C PRO A 16 1.46 -18.60 4.62
N GLU A 17 1.48 -18.62 5.95
CA GLU A 17 2.67 -18.43 6.83
C GLU A 17 3.40 -17.07 6.80
N ALA A 18 3.07 -16.17 5.87
CA ALA A 18 3.78 -14.90 5.75
C ALA A 18 2.87 -13.74 5.37
N ASN A 19 3.29 -12.56 5.82
CA ASN A 19 2.73 -11.31 5.33
C ASN A 19 3.15 -11.12 3.87
N LYS A 20 2.18 -11.10 2.95
CA LYS A 20 2.37 -10.98 1.50
C LYS A 20 3.30 -9.81 1.13
N LEU A 21 3.24 -8.72 1.88
CA LEU A 21 4.07 -7.53 1.64
C LEU A 21 5.57 -7.78 1.85
N LEU A 22 5.92 -8.78 2.65
CA LEU A 22 7.28 -9.17 3.02
C LEU A 22 7.79 -10.40 2.24
N ILE A 23 7.01 -10.93 1.29
CA ILE A 23 7.46 -11.96 0.37
C ILE A 23 8.28 -11.30 -0.75
N LYS A 24 9.31 -12.00 -1.24
CA LYS A 24 10.12 -11.54 -2.36
C LYS A 24 9.40 -11.80 -3.70
N TYR A 25 9.29 -10.76 -4.51
CA TYR A 25 8.92 -10.80 -5.92
C TYR A 25 10.04 -10.13 -6.73
N LYS A 26 10.57 -10.82 -7.75
CA LYS A 26 11.74 -10.36 -8.54
C LYS A 26 12.91 -9.87 -7.65
N ASN A 27 13.28 -10.70 -6.67
CA ASN A 27 14.35 -10.43 -5.69
C ASN A 27 14.16 -9.21 -4.76
N LYS A 28 12.97 -8.59 -4.74
CA LYS A 28 12.65 -7.47 -3.84
C LYS A 28 11.39 -7.79 -3.03
N LEU A 29 11.27 -7.26 -1.81
CA LEU A 29 10.02 -7.37 -1.07
C LEU A 29 8.88 -6.75 -1.89
N LEU A 30 7.72 -7.40 -1.92
CA LEU A 30 6.59 -6.95 -2.75
C LEU A 30 6.24 -5.48 -2.48
N ILE A 31 6.22 -5.05 -1.21
CA ILE A 31 5.96 -3.65 -0.87
C ILE A 31 7.02 -2.70 -1.43
N ASN A 32 8.29 -3.12 -1.48
CA ASN A 32 9.38 -2.30 -2.02
C ASN A 32 9.39 -2.26 -3.54
N HIS A 33 8.89 -3.31 -4.19
CA HIS A 33 8.64 -3.28 -5.63
C HIS A 33 7.62 -2.19 -5.96
N ILE A 34 6.45 -2.21 -5.29
CA ILE A 34 5.37 -1.22 -5.50
C ILE A 34 5.84 0.19 -5.12
N LEU A 35 6.51 0.36 -3.97
CA LEU A 35 7.03 1.66 -3.55
C LEU A 35 8.06 2.20 -4.53
N GLY A 36 8.95 1.35 -5.06
CA GLY A 36 9.95 1.74 -6.05
C GLY A 36 9.31 2.34 -7.30
N GLU A 37 8.26 1.72 -7.81
CA GLU A 37 7.53 2.21 -8.98
C GLU A 37 6.76 3.51 -8.68
N LEU A 38 6.11 3.60 -7.51
CA LEU A 38 5.45 4.85 -7.08
C LEU A 38 6.44 6.01 -6.91
N ILE A 39 7.63 5.77 -6.37
CA ILE A 39 8.67 6.79 -6.18
C ILE A 39 9.16 7.33 -7.53
N LYS A 40 9.41 6.44 -8.51
CA LYS A 40 9.83 6.82 -9.87
C LYS A 40 8.73 7.51 -10.69
N SER A 41 7.47 7.28 -10.33
CA SER A 41 6.34 7.90 -11.02
C SER A 41 6.24 9.42 -10.81
N LYS A 42 5.29 10.04 -11.52
CA LYS A 42 4.96 11.48 -11.39
C LYS A 42 4.22 11.84 -10.07
N VAL A 43 3.98 10.86 -9.18
CA VAL A 43 3.36 11.09 -7.88
C VAL A 43 4.25 11.99 -7.00
N ASN A 44 3.63 12.98 -6.36
CA ASN A 44 4.28 13.95 -5.48
C ASN A 44 4.39 13.43 -4.04
N LYS A 45 3.34 12.77 -3.52
CA LYS A 45 3.29 12.21 -2.15
C LYS A 45 2.71 10.82 -2.16
N ILE A 46 3.27 9.92 -1.37
CA ILE A 46 2.85 8.52 -1.23
C ILE A 46 2.45 8.30 0.23
N PHE A 47 1.18 7.99 0.48
CA PHE A 47 0.66 7.64 1.79
C PHE A 47 0.49 6.13 1.90
N VAL A 48 1.37 5.48 2.65
CA VAL A 48 1.33 4.03 2.87
C VAL A 48 0.49 3.75 4.11
N VAL A 49 -0.68 3.16 3.92
CA VAL A 49 -1.58 2.79 5.01
C VAL A 49 -1.26 1.37 5.46
N LEU A 50 -0.59 1.25 6.60
CA LEU A 50 -0.22 -0.02 7.24
C LEU A 50 -1.28 -0.47 8.26
N GLY A 51 -1.23 -1.74 8.64
CA GLY A 51 -2.17 -2.36 9.56
C GLY A 51 -1.55 -3.57 10.24
N TYR A 52 -1.94 -4.77 9.80
CA TYR A 52 -1.38 -6.01 10.32
C TYR A 52 0.16 -6.03 10.23
N GLU A 53 0.82 -6.34 11.35
CA GLU A 53 2.29 -6.30 11.50
C GLU A 53 2.96 -4.97 11.06
N TYR A 54 2.29 -3.82 11.20
CA TYR A 54 2.78 -2.53 10.67
C TYR A 54 4.25 -2.23 11.04
N ALA A 55 4.72 -2.58 12.24
CA ALA A 55 6.08 -2.32 12.68
C ALA A 55 7.11 -3.08 11.83
N LYS A 56 6.85 -4.38 11.60
CA LYS A 56 7.69 -5.26 10.77
C LYS A 56 7.68 -4.80 9.32
N VAL A 57 6.51 -4.44 8.79
CA VAL A 57 6.38 -3.93 7.42
C VAL A 57 7.13 -2.60 7.26
N LYS A 58 6.87 -1.63 8.14
CA LYS A 58 7.51 -0.30 8.11
C LYS A 58 9.03 -0.37 8.18
N LYS A 59 9.58 -1.26 9.02
CA LYS A 59 11.03 -1.47 9.16
C LYS A 59 11.69 -1.89 7.83
N ASN A 60 10.96 -2.63 7.00
CA ASN A 60 11.46 -3.19 5.75
C ASN A 60 11.10 -2.35 4.51
N CYS A 61 10.35 -1.26 4.65
CA CYS A 61 9.98 -0.39 3.54
C CYS A 61 11.15 0.47 3.03
N LEU A 62 11.15 0.76 1.73
CA LEU A 62 11.99 1.81 1.15
C LEU A 62 11.73 3.15 1.86
N LYS A 63 12.82 3.86 2.16
CA LYS A 63 12.79 5.21 2.73
C LYS A 63 12.95 6.21 1.59
N ASP A 64 12.02 7.15 1.50
CA ASP A 64 12.06 8.24 0.52
C ASP A 64 11.25 9.43 1.06
N LYS A 65 11.63 10.66 0.69
CA LYS A 65 10.96 11.90 1.12
C LYS A 65 9.49 11.99 0.68
N LYS A 66 9.10 11.29 -0.39
CA LYS A 66 7.71 11.19 -0.86
C LYS A 66 6.87 10.28 0.04
N VAL A 67 7.49 9.35 0.78
CA VAL A 67 6.81 8.27 1.51
C VAL A 67 6.41 8.71 2.91
N ASN A 68 5.12 8.57 3.21
CA ASN A 68 4.49 8.92 4.48
C ASN A 68 3.71 7.73 5.00
N PHE A 69 3.93 7.31 6.23
CA PHE A 69 3.27 6.15 6.82
C PHE A 69 2.05 6.54 7.66
N LEU A 70 0.96 5.81 7.48
CA LEU A 70 -0.26 5.86 8.28
C LEU A 70 -0.52 4.48 8.85
N VAL A 71 -1.11 4.39 10.04
CA VAL A 71 -1.43 3.09 10.68
C VAL A 71 -2.92 3.03 10.96
N ASN A 72 -3.62 2.11 10.28
CA ASN A 72 -4.99 1.76 10.59
C ASN A 72 -5.02 0.67 11.66
N LYS A 73 -5.30 1.04 12.92
CA LYS A 73 -5.44 0.08 14.02
C LYS A 73 -6.65 -0.85 13.88
N ASN A 74 -7.65 -0.46 13.09
CA ASN A 74 -8.89 -1.22 12.83
C ASN A 74 -8.84 -1.96 11.49
N PHE A 75 -7.66 -2.44 11.08
CA PHE A 75 -7.46 -3.10 9.78
C PHE A 75 -8.31 -4.36 9.57
N ASN A 76 -8.80 -4.96 10.67
CA ASN A 76 -9.67 -6.14 10.66
C ASN A 76 -11.13 -5.84 10.32
N LYS A 77 -11.55 -4.56 10.25
CA LYS A 77 -12.94 -4.14 9.92
C LYS A 77 -13.18 -3.90 8.43
N GLY A 78 -12.29 -4.41 7.56
CA GLY A 78 -12.36 -4.25 6.12
C GLY A 78 -11.54 -3.08 5.57
N ILE A 79 -11.51 -2.97 4.23
CA ILE A 79 -10.62 -2.04 3.50
C ILE A 79 -11.05 -0.57 3.60
N SER A 80 -12.35 -0.32 3.82
CA SER A 80 -12.94 1.02 3.86
C SER A 80 -12.30 1.92 4.92
N GLY A 81 -11.96 1.38 6.08
CA GLY A 81 -11.25 2.11 7.14
C GLY A 81 -9.87 2.61 6.69
N SER A 82 -9.15 1.80 5.91
CA SER A 82 -7.83 2.16 5.37
C SER A 82 -7.95 3.23 4.28
N ILE A 83 -8.95 3.13 3.40
CA ILE A 83 -9.27 4.15 2.40
C ILE A 83 -9.61 5.47 3.09
N LYS A 84 -10.54 5.46 4.05
CA LYS A 84 -10.95 6.65 4.80
C LYS A 84 -9.77 7.33 5.49
N LEU A 85 -8.87 6.54 6.09
CA LEU A 85 -7.66 7.06 6.73
C LEU A 85 -6.72 7.72 5.72
N GLY A 86 -6.48 7.09 4.58
CA GLY A 86 -5.65 7.64 3.50
C GLY A 86 -6.23 8.93 2.93
N VAL A 87 -7.51 8.93 2.56
CA VAL A 87 -8.21 10.08 1.98
C VAL A 87 -8.25 11.25 2.97
N LYS A 88 -8.56 11.00 4.25
CA LYS A 88 -8.56 12.04 5.29
C LYS A 88 -7.19 12.74 5.42
N LYS A 89 -6.09 12.02 5.17
CA LYS A 89 -4.74 12.60 5.27
C LYS A 89 -4.39 13.53 4.11
N LEU A 90 -5.01 13.36 2.94
CA LEU A 90 -4.73 14.19 1.78
C LEU A 90 -5.06 15.68 2.02
N ASN A 91 -6.04 15.96 2.88
CA ASN A 91 -6.41 17.31 3.35
C ASN A 91 -6.42 18.37 2.24
N SER A 92 -6.94 18.00 1.06
CA SER A 92 -6.93 18.82 -0.16
C SER A 92 -8.24 18.65 -0.92
N ASN A 93 -8.68 19.67 -1.65
CA ASN A 93 -9.74 19.56 -2.65
C ASN A 93 -9.27 18.67 -3.81
N TYR A 94 -9.55 17.37 -3.74
CA TYR A 94 -9.32 16.45 -4.86
C TYR A 94 -10.52 16.50 -5.82
N LYS A 95 -10.24 16.47 -7.12
CA LYS A 95 -11.29 16.36 -8.15
C LYS A 95 -11.84 14.94 -8.30
N GLY A 96 -11.09 13.94 -7.81
CA GLY A 96 -11.43 12.53 -7.87
C GLY A 96 -10.28 11.67 -7.33
N PHE A 97 -10.52 10.38 -7.16
CA PHE A 97 -9.50 9.38 -6.85
C PHE A 97 -9.74 8.12 -7.70
N LEU A 98 -8.67 7.41 -8.02
CA LEU A 98 -8.73 6.10 -8.67
C LEU A 98 -8.54 5.01 -7.62
N TYR A 99 -9.34 3.96 -7.69
CA TYR A 99 -9.11 2.73 -6.93
C TYR A 99 -8.62 1.64 -7.89
N ALA A 100 -7.44 1.10 -7.61
CA ALA A 100 -6.91 -0.06 -8.31
C ALA A 100 -6.63 -1.17 -7.28
N GLY A 101 -7.20 -2.34 -7.54
CA GLY A 101 -6.89 -3.58 -6.85
C GLY A 101 -5.63 -4.24 -7.41
N LEU A 102 -5.05 -5.12 -6.61
CA LEU A 102 -3.96 -5.99 -7.03
C LEU A 102 -4.39 -7.44 -6.86
N MET A 103 -4.40 -8.21 -7.95
CA MET A 103 -4.56 -9.66 -7.94
C MET A 103 -3.22 -10.33 -8.23
N ILE A 104 -3.02 -11.52 -7.69
CA ILE A 104 -1.89 -12.38 -8.09
C ILE A 104 -2.49 -13.61 -8.76
N VAL A 105 -2.02 -13.90 -9.97
CA VAL A 105 -2.38 -15.10 -10.73
C VAL A 105 -1.07 -15.75 -11.17
N ASN A 106 -0.89 -17.03 -10.84
CA ASN A 106 0.34 -17.78 -11.14
C ASN A 106 1.62 -17.01 -10.72
N ASP A 107 1.62 -16.51 -9.49
CA ASP A 107 2.71 -15.71 -8.89
C ASP A 107 3.04 -14.38 -9.58
N GLU A 108 2.27 -13.97 -10.58
CA GLU A 108 2.40 -12.68 -11.25
C GLU A 108 1.37 -11.66 -10.74
N PRO A 109 1.77 -10.42 -10.42
CA PRO A 109 0.89 -9.35 -9.97
C PRO A 109 0.18 -8.66 -11.16
N TYR A 110 -1.14 -8.56 -11.08
CA TYR A 110 -2.01 -7.87 -12.02
C TYR A 110 -2.74 -6.73 -11.33
N LEU A 111 -2.78 -5.57 -11.98
CA LEU A 111 -3.69 -4.49 -11.60
C LEU A 111 -5.10 -4.86 -12.05
N ILE A 112 -6.06 -4.70 -11.15
CA ILE A 112 -7.49 -4.79 -11.46
C ILE A 112 -8.07 -3.41 -11.19
N GLU A 113 -8.68 -2.81 -12.20
CA GLU A 113 -9.39 -1.54 -12.07
C GLU A 113 -10.87 -1.82 -11.78
N TYR A 114 -11.46 -1.04 -10.89
CA TYR A 114 -12.90 -1.01 -10.62
C TYR A 114 -13.42 0.42 -10.78
#